data_AF-A0A9P5RIM5-F1
#
_entry.id   AF-A0A9P5RIM5-F1
#
_cell.length_a   1.000
_cell.length_b   1.000
_cell.length_c   1.000
_cell.angle_alpha   90.00
_cell.angle_beta   90.00
_cell.angle_gamma   90.00
#
_symmetry.space_group_name_H-M   'P 1'
#
loop_
_entity.id
_entity.type
_entity.pdbx_description
1 polymer ?
#
loop_
_entity_poly.entity_id
_entity_poly.type
_entity_poly.pdbx_seq_one_letter_code
_entity_poly.pdbx_strand_id
1 'polypeptide(L)'
;MSEAAFATAAQELYTVFRDAEHAWIHNQSTSGTSNSNNNQDQAALEDSSLHYGEFAFLLAGLKPCLLLQLPTPAMTRDFFHQVLAPLVMQHPTYKTLSNNTNPSETTGGTTTGALGLECRLITRNVQTPEMSLKGYVLFWSSTTVDSHPQAASIQRSIDLLCPSSSAATITTTTMISDEDLALMLDIPGRLPTTEPEMRAMIEVSYWHQDNNNSNPANPSSPVLLTAFAAQPDQAPAIQTHFKRYRDTVRTLFNVTLKLHIQAMADL
;
A
#
# COMPACT_ATOMS: atom_id res chain seq x y z
N MET A 1 -21.50 9.58 7.51
CA MET A 1 -20.54 10.65 7.19
C MET A 1 -20.85 11.14 5.78
N SER A 2 -21.00 12.46 5.59
CA SER A 2 -21.15 13.02 4.24
C SER A 2 -19.88 12.81 3.43
N GLU A 3 -19.97 12.86 2.10
CA GLU A 3 -18.82 12.73 1.20
C GLU A 3 -17.72 13.75 1.51
N ALA A 4 -18.09 15.00 1.78
CA ALA A 4 -17.13 16.05 2.16
C ALA A 4 -16.44 15.77 3.51
N ALA A 5 -17.18 15.25 4.49
CA ALA A 5 -16.60 14.86 5.77
C ALA A 5 -15.67 13.65 5.63
N PHE A 6 -16.01 12.69 4.76
CA PHE A 6 -15.14 11.57 4.42
C PHE A 6 -13.84 12.05 3.75
N ALA A 7 -13.94 12.90 2.73
CA ALA A 7 -12.77 13.45 2.04
C ALA A 7 -11.85 14.19 3.01
N THR A 8 -12.42 14.96 3.96
CA THR A 8 -11.66 15.66 5.00
C THR A 8 -10.94 14.68 5.93
N ALA A 9 -11.65 13.65 6.40
CA ALA A 9 -11.08 12.61 7.25
C ALA A 9 -9.97 11.81 6.54
N ALA A 10 -10.21 11.40 5.29
CA ALA A 10 -9.21 10.73 4.47
C ALA A 10 -7.96 11.60 4.28
N GLN A 11 -8.14 12.89 3.96
CA GLN A 11 -7.04 13.84 3.78
C GLN A 11 -6.20 14.02 5.04
N GLU A 12 -6.87 14.16 6.19
CA GLU A 12 -6.21 14.29 7.49
C GLU A 12 -5.39 13.04 7.81
N LEU A 13 -5.99 11.85 7.71
CA LEU A 13 -5.30 10.60 7.99
C LEU A 13 -4.14 10.34 7.02
N TYR A 14 -4.31 10.68 5.74
CA TYR A 14 -3.24 10.65 4.75
C TYR A 14 -2.06 11.54 5.17
N THR A 15 -2.34 12.77 5.60
CA THR A 15 -1.32 13.72 6.04
C THR A 15 -0.57 13.20 7.26
N VAL A 16 -1.29 12.67 8.26
CA VAL A 16 -0.70 12.06 9.46
C VAL A 16 0.22 10.89 9.09
N PHE A 17 -0.24 9.97 8.22
CA PHE A 17 0.58 8.84 7.77
C PHE A 17 1.84 9.33 7.06
N ARG A 18 1.69 10.21 6.07
CA ARG A 18 2.80 10.72 5.25
C ARG A 18 3.84 11.41 6.11
N ASP A 19 3.42 12.34 6.96
CA ASP A 19 4.34 13.13 7.78
C ASP A 19 5.06 12.25 8.81
N ALA A 20 4.37 11.25 9.37
CA ALA A 20 4.97 10.28 10.30
C ALA A 20 5.94 9.31 9.60
N GLU A 21 5.62 8.86 8.38
CA GLU A 21 6.52 8.04 7.55
C GLU A 21 7.82 8.81 7.24
N HIS A 22 7.71 10.03 6.72
CA HIS A 22 8.86 10.88 6.43
C HIS A 22 9.72 11.15 7.68
N ALA A 23 9.08 11.52 8.79
CA ALA A 23 9.81 11.80 10.03
C ALA A 23 10.56 10.58 10.55
N TRP A 24 9.94 9.40 10.50
CA TRP A 24 10.60 8.17 10.94
C TRP A 24 11.77 7.79 10.05
N ILE A 25 11.61 7.82 8.72
CA ILE A 25 12.69 7.53 7.77
C ILE A 25 13.86 8.50 7.97
N HIS A 26 13.58 9.81 8.09
CA HIS A 26 14.61 10.81 8.34
C HIS A 26 15.37 10.56 9.66
N ASN A 27 14.68 10.12 10.71
CA ASN A 27 15.31 9.78 12.00
C ASN A 27 16.19 8.52 11.90
N GLN A 28 15.80 7.54 11.09
CA GLN A 28 16.64 6.36 10.84
C GLN A 28 17.91 6.75 10.05
N SER A 29 17.77 7.59 9.02
CA SER A 29 18.91 8.09 8.23
C SER A 29 19.88 8.92 9.07
N THR A 30 19.41 9.72 10.02
CA THR A 30 20.30 10.54 10.86
C THR A 30 20.99 9.75 11.97
N SER A 31 20.29 8.76 12.56
CA SER A 31 20.82 7.93 13.65
C SER A 31 21.89 6.92 13.20
N GLY A 32 21.90 6.52 11.93
CA GLY A 32 22.89 5.59 11.35
C GLY A 32 24.30 6.16 11.19
N THR A 33 24.45 7.49 11.16
CA THR A 33 25.72 8.20 10.86
C THR A 33 26.79 8.08 11.95
N SER A 34 26.49 7.46 13.10
CA SER A 34 27.37 7.53 14.27
C SER A 34 28.21 6.30 14.59
N ASN A 35 27.99 5.08 14.03
CA ASN A 35 28.85 3.93 14.41
C ASN A 35 28.76 2.60 13.60
N SER A 36 28.25 2.55 12.36
CA SER A 36 28.18 1.25 11.63
C SER A 36 28.76 1.34 10.21
N ASN A 37 29.69 0.43 9.89
CA ASN A 37 30.27 0.23 8.55
C ASN A 37 29.27 -0.30 7.49
N ASN A 38 27.96 -0.28 7.76
CA ASN A 38 26.93 -0.76 6.84
C ASN A 38 26.31 0.40 6.05
N ASN A 39 27.11 1.05 5.21
CA ASN A 39 26.64 2.12 4.30
C ASN A 39 25.54 1.65 3.31
N GLN A 40 25.35 0.33 3.16
CA GLN A 40 24.42 -0.26 2.18
C GLN A 40 22.96 -0.22 2.65
N ASP A 41 22.69 -0.32 3.96
CA ASP A 41 21.32 -0.29 4.51
C ASP A 41 20.75 1.14 4.58
N GLN A 42 21.63 2.15 4.67
CA GLN A 42 21.26 3.57 4.81
C GLN A 42 20.91 4.21 3.45
N ALA A 43 21.68 3.90 2.39
CA ALA A 43 21.35 4.32 1.03
C ALA A 43 20.04 3.67 0.54
N ALA A 44 19.80 2.41 0.91
CA ALA A 44 18.58 1.71 0.56
C ALA A 44 17.31 2.34 1.16
N LEU A 45 17.40 3.08 2.27
CA LEU A 45 16.24 3.69 2.93
C LEU A 45 15.86 5.05 2.33
N GLU A 46 16.82 5.84 1.87
CA GLU A 46 16.55 7.08 1.13
C GLU A 46 16.04 6.80 -0.29
N ASP A 47 16.44 5.66 -0.87
CA ASP A 47 15.90 5.12 -2.13
C ASP A 47 14.64 4.24 -1.94
N SER A 48 14.19 4.02 -0.69
CA SER A 48 13.02 3.18 -0.42
C SER A 48 11.73 3.85 -0.88
N SER A 49 10.86 3.06 -1.52
CA SER A 49 9.50 3.46 -1.89
C SER A 49 8.74 3.94 -0.65
N LEU A 50 8.32 5.20 -0.66
CA LEU A 50 7.44 5.76 0.36
C LEU A 50 6.02 5.22 0.15
N HIS A 51 5.42 4.68 1.20
CA HIS A 51 4.14 3.99 1.12
C HIS A 51 2.95 4.95 1.18
N TYR A 52 3.15 6.24 1.46
CA TYR A 52 2.03 7.19 1.51
C TYR A 52 1.21 7.21 0.22
N GLY A 53 1.82 6.93 -0.94
CA GLY A 53 1.10 6.88 -2.22
C GLY A 53 0.13 5.70 -2.27
N GLU A 54 0.59 4.52 -1.87
CA GLU A 54 -0.28 3.36 -1.77
C GLU A 54 -1.34 3.48 -0.68
N PHE A 55 -1.00 4.14 0.43
CA PHE A 55 -1.96 4.45 1.48
C PHE A 55 -3.04 5.43 0.98
N ALA A 56 -2.67 6.41 0.15
CA ALA A 56 -3.64 7.27 -0.54
C ALA A 56 -4.57 6.46 -1.47
N PHE A 57 -4.05 5.45 -2.19
CA PHE A 57 -4.88 4.59 -3.03
C PHE A 57 -5.91 3.81 -2.20
N LEU A 58 -5.49 3.30 -1.04
CA LEU A 58 -6.38 2.62 -0.10
C LEU A 58 -7.46 3.58 0.45
N LEU A 59 -7.07 4.76 0.92
CA LEU A 59 -8.01 5.75 1.49
C LEU A 59 -8.99 6.31 0.45
N ALA A 60 -8.59 6.36 -0.83
CA ALA A 60 -9.48 6.71 -1.94
C ALA A 60 -10.46 5.59 -2.35
N GLY A 61 -10.36 4.40 -1.77
CA GLY A 61 -11.14 3.24 -2.19
C GLY A 61 -10.76 2.73 -3.59
N LEU A 62 -9.53 3.00 -4.05
CA LEU A 62 -9.04 2.57 -5.36
C LEU A 62 -8.54 1.13 -5.35
N LYS A 63 -7.93 0.69 -4.24
CA LYS A 63 -7.48 -0.68 -4.02
C LYS A 63 -7.97 -1.23 -2.68
N PRO A 64 -8.20 -2.54 -2.57
CA PRO A 64 -8.74 -3.13 -1.35
C PRO A 64 -7.69 -3.22 -0.24
N CYS A 65 -6.43 -3.45 -0.57
CA CYS A 65 -5.37 -3.63 0.41
C CYS A 65 -4.06 -2.91 0.04
N LEU A 66 -3.25 -2.68 1.07
CA LEU A 66 -1.86 -2.24 1.00
C LEU A 66 -1.03 -3.23 1.82
N LEU A 67 0.02 -3.77 1.20
CA LEU A 67 1.03 -4.57 1.87
C LEU A 67 2.30 -3.72 2.03
N LEU A 68 2.63 -3.36 3.26
CA LEU A 68 3.75 -2.49 3.58
C LEU A 68 4.98 -3.32 3.99
N GLN A 69 6.10 -3.00 3.35
CA GLN A 69 7.40 -3.61 3.61
C GLN A 69 8.49 -2.53 3.62
N LEU A 70 9.28 -2.50 4.69
CA LEU A 70 10.55 -1.80 4.74
C LEU A 70 11.71 -2.76 4.45
N PRO A 71 12.92 -2.28 4.14
CA PRO A 71 14.03 -3.12 3.65
C PRO A 71 14.32 -4.38 4.47
N THR A 72 14.07 -4.35 5.78
CA THR A 72 14.17 -5.54 6.63
C THR A 72 12.88 -5.78 7.43
N PRO A 73 12.54 -7.04 7.77
CA PRO A 73 11.40 -7.34 8.64
C PRO A 73 11.48 -6.67 10.02
N ALA A 74 12.69 -6.46 10.53
CA ALA A 74 12.90 -5.75 11.80
C ALA A 74 12.46 -4.29 11.67
N MET A 75 12.85 -3.60 10.59
CA MET A 75 12.42 -2.24 10.31
C MET A 75 10.92 -2.13 10.13
N THR A 76 10.30 -3.05 9.38
CA THR A 76 8.83 -3.08 9.21
C THR A 76 8.11 -3.21 10.56
N ARG A 77 8.58 -4.13 11.41
CA ARG A 77 8.04 -4.32 12.77
C ARG A 77 8.24 -3.07 13.64
N ASP A 78 9.40 -2.45 13.58
CA ASP A 78 9.71 -1.27 14.37
C ASP A 78 8.87 -0.07 13.91
N PHE A 79 8.71 0.13 12.60
CA PHE A 79 7.77 1.11 12.03
C PHE A 79 6.33 0.84 12.48
N PHE A 80 5.88 -0.43 12.48
CA PHE A 80 4.56 -0.78 12.99
C PHE A 80 4.38 -0.36 14.46
N HIS A 81 5.32 -0.70 15.35
CA HIS A 81 5.17 -0.44 16.78
C HIS A 81 5.48 1.01 17.20
N GLN A 82 6.34 1.71 16.46
CA GLN A 82 6.76 3.08 16.80
C GLN A 82 5.96 4.15 16.05
N VAL A 83 5.40 3.83 14.88
CA VAL A 83 4.69 4.79 14.03
C VAL A 83 3.24 4.39 13.83
N LEU A 84 2.98 3.25 13.18
CA LEU A 84 1.61 2.91 12.76
C LEU A 84 0.67 2.73 13.96
N ALA A 85 1.03 1.88 14.90
CA ALA A 85 0.20 1.60 16.06
C ALA A 85 -0.04 2.85 16.95
N PRO A 86 0.98 3.61 17.38
CA PRO A 86 0.76 4.74 18.28
C PRO A 86 0.35 6.05 17.61
N LEU A 87 0.73 6.32 16.36
CA LEU A 87 0.47 7.61 15.70
C LEU A 87 -0.71 7.54 14.73
N VAL A 88 -0.73 6.51 13.87
CA VAL A 88 -1.77 6.37 12.83
C VAL A 88 -3.02 5.72 13.41
N MET A 89 -2.90 4.53 14.00
CA MET A 89 -4.05 3.73 14.46
C MET A 89 -4.73 4.33 15.71
N GLN A 90 -4.02 5.12 16.52
CA GLN A 90 -4.63 5.84 17.64
C GLN A 90 -5.26 7.17 17.24
N HIS A 91 -5.00 7.67 16.02
CA HIS A 91 -5.55 8.93 15.54
C HIS A 91 -7.08 8.89 15.55
N PRO A 92 -7.79 9.95 16.01
CA PRO A 92 -9.26 9.98 16.02
C PRO A 92 -9.87 9.68 14.64
N THR A 93 -9.22 10.15 13.58
CA THR A 93 -9.66 9.96 12.20
C THR A 93 -9.52 8.52 11.75
N TYR A 94 -8.45 7.82 12.14
CA TYR A 94 -8.34 6.38 11.92
C TYR A 94 -9.47 5.64 12.61
N LYS A 95 -9.74 5.93 13.89
CA LYS A 95 -10.85 5.30 14.65
C LYS A 95 -12.21 5.54 13.99
N THR A 96 -12.41 6.74 13.45
CA THR A 96 -13.63 7.10 12.72
C THR A 96 -13.76 6.28 11.43
N LEU A 97 -12.68 6.11 10.67
CA LEU A 97 -12.66 5.37 9.42
C LEU A 97 -12.63 3.84 9.63
N SER A 98 -12.11 3.36 10.77
CA SER A 98 -12.02 1.94 11.13
C SER A 98 -13.32 1.36 11.64
N ASN A 99 -14.16 2.17 12.29
CA ASN A 99 -15.40 1.69 12.87
C ASN A 99 -16.39 1.27 11.77
N ASN A 100 -16.44 -0.04 11.48
CA ASN A 100 -17.55 -0.65 10.77
C ASN A 100 -18.79 -0.56 11.67
N THR A 101 -19.63 0.47 11.48
CA THR A 101 -21.00 0.38 11.99
C THR A 101 -21.67 -0.77 11.25
N ASN A 102 -21.83 -1.91 11.93
CA ASN A 102 -22.61 -3.05 11.43
C ASN A 102 -23.93 -2.54 10.85
N PRO A 103 -24.27 -2.84 9.59
CA PRO A 103 -25.58 -2.58 9.02
C PRO A 103 -26.56 -3.63 9.55
N SER A 104 -26.84 -3.59 10.85
CA SER A 104 -27.94 -4.33 11.45
C SER A 104 -28.79 -3.31 12.18
N GLU A 105 -30.02 -3.16 11.70
CA GLU A 105 -31.06 -2.23 12.18
C GLU A 105 -30.97 -0.78 11.69
N THR A 106 -31.14 -0.55 10.39
CA THR A 106 -31.87 0.66 9.95
C THR A 106 -32.52 0.44 8.59
N THR A 107 -33.82 0.22 8.62
CA THR A 107 -34.70 0.18 7.46
C THR A 107 -34.64 1.53 6.74
N GLY A 108 -33.96 1.60 5.57
CA GLY A 108 -34.17 2.66 4.58
C GLY A 108 -33.28 3.91 4.60
N GLY A 109 -32.09 3.89 5.22
CA GLY A 109 -31.16 5.03 5.20
C GLY A 109 -29.79 4.66 4.63
N THR A 110 -29.29 5.45 3.66
CA THR A 110 -27.95 5.36 3.05
C THR A 110 -26.83 5.31 4.10
N THR A 111 -26.33 4.11 4.42
CA THR A 111 -25.13 3.86 5.24
C THR A 111 -23.89 4.32 4.48
N THR A 112 -23.60 5.61 4.55
CA THR A 112 -22.43 6.22 3.90
C THR A 112 -21.52 6.74 5.00
N GLY A 113 -20.30 6.20 5.12
CA GLY A 113 -19.25 6.91 5.83
C GLY A 113 -18.10 6.13 6.46
N ALA A 114 -18.24 4.86 6.80
CA ALA A 114 -17.12 4.09 7.34
C ALA A 114 -16.35 3.43 6.19
N LEU A 115 -15.01 3.40 6.27
CA LEU A 115 -14.16 2.71 5.30
C LEU A 115 -13.91 1.24 5.72
N GLY A 116 -14.16 0.91 6.99
CA GLY A 116 -13.76 -0.36 7.57
C GLY A 116 -12.24 -0.55 7.52
N LEU A 117 -11.49 0.52 7.83
CA LEU A 117 -10.03 0.50 7.75
C LEU A 117 -9.42 -0.33 8.87
N GLU A 118 -8.65 -1.35 8.49
CA GLU A 118 -7.92 -2.21 9.41
C GLU A 118 -6.43 -2.25 9.07
N CYS A 119 -5.60 -2.53 10.08
CA CYS A 119 -4.15 -2.59 9.98
C CYS A 119 -3.62 -3.67 10.94
N ARG A 120 -2.87 -4.63 10.42
CA ARG A 120 -2.29 -5.72 11.22
C ARG A 120 -0.89 -6.10 10.75
N LEU A 121 -0.04 -6.48 11.70
CA LEU A 121 1.24 -7.14 11.43
C LEU A 121 1.00 -8.62 11.10
N ILE A 122 1.53 -9.09 9.97
CA ILE A 122 1.44 -10.49 9.56
C ILE A 122 2.41 -11.31 10.40
N THR A 123 1.87 -12.07 11.36
CA THR A 123 2.67 -12.91 12.26
C THR A 123 2.78 -14.35 11.78
N ARG A 124 1.92 -14.77 10.84
CA ARG A 124 1.90 -16.11 10.26
C ARG A 124 3.05 -16.34 9.32
N ASN A 125 3.43 -17.62 9.17
CA ASN A 125 4.35 -18.05 8.13
C ASN A 125 3.59 -18.26 6.82
N VAL A 126 3.24 -17.15 6.16
CA VAL A 126 2.64 -17.16 4.81
C VAL A 126 3.73 -16.76 3.81
N GLN A 127 3.72 -17.39 2.63
CA GLN A 127 4.72 -17.17 1.59
C GLN A 127 4.04 -17.12 0.21
N THR A 128 4.61 -16.33 -0.69
CA THR A 128 4.45 -16.49 -2.15
C THR A 128 5.55 -17.44 -2.64
N PRO A 129 5.54 -17.87 -3.92
CA PRO A 129 6.66 -18.62 -4.49
C PRO A 129 8.02 -17.91 -4.36
N GLU A 130 8.05 -16.58 -4.32
CA GLU A 130 9.26 -15.75 -4.32
C GLU A 130 9.66 -15.25 -2.93
N MET A 131 8.73 -15.05 -2.01
CA MET A 131 9.03 -14.38 -0.73
C MET A 131 8.17 -14.81 0.46
N SER A 132 8.72 -14.63 1.66
CA SER A 132 7.95 -14.75 2.90
C SER A 132 7.24 -13.43 3.21
N LEU A 133 5.95 -13.51 3.55
CA LEU A 133 5.13 -12.37 3.95
C LEU A 133 5.12 -12.15 5.47
N LYS A 134 5.83 -12.98 6.24
CA LYS A 134 5.91 -12.84 7.69
C LYS A 134 6.66 -11.56 8.07
N GLY A 135 6.06 -10.74 8.92
CA GLY A 135 6.62 -9.47 9.38
C GLY A 135 6.24 -8.26 8.52
N TYR A 136 5.48 -8.46 7.45
CA TYR A 136 4.86 -7.39 6.67
C TYR A 136 3.67 -6.81 7.43
N VAL A 137 3.26 -5.59 7.08
CA VAL A 137 2.03 -4.98 7.59
C VAL A 137 0.97 -4.98 6.49
N LEU A 138 -0.23 -5.47 6.81
CA LEU A 138 -1.37 -5.43 5.92
C LEU A 138 -2.34 -4.34 6.39
N PHE A 139 -2.66 -3.43 5.49
CA PHE A 139 -3.82 -2.54 5.59
C PHE A 139 -4.91 -2.99 4.63
N TRP A 140 -6.18 -2.87 5.03
CA TRP A 140 -7.31 -3.09 4.12
C TRP A 140 -8.52 -2.26 4.50
N SER A 141 -9.42 -2.08 3.54
CA SER A 141 -10.73 -1.45 3.73
C SER A 141 -11.81 -2.48 3.52
N SER A 142 -12.57 -2.83 4.57
CA SER A 142 -13.72 -3.75 4.44
C SER A 142 -14.70 -3.25 3.38
N THR A 143 -15.00 -1.95 3.35
CA THR A 143 -15.91 -1.37 2.34
C THR A 143 -15.41 -1.58 0.92
N THR A 144 -14.11 -1.37 0.68
CA THR A 144 -13.52 -1.56 -0.65
C THR A 144 -13.50 -3.04 -1.02
N VAL A 145 -13.14 -3.92 -0.09
CA VAL A 145 -13.19 -5.38 -0.25
C VAL A 145 -14.60 -5.85 -0.61
N ASP A 146 -15.61 -5.46 0.18
CA ASP A 146 -17.01 -5.86 0.01
C ASP A 146 -17.60 -5.41 -1.33
N SER A 147 -17.18 -4.24 -1.80
CA SER A 147 -17.61 -3.70 -3.10
C SER A 147 -16.90 -4.33 -4.31
N HIS A 148 -15.83 -5.10 -4.07
CA HIS A 148 -15.01 -5.66 -5.15
C HIS A 148 -15.72 -6.85 -5.82
N PRO A 149 -15.69 -6.98 -7.17
CA PRO A 149 -16.28 -8.12 -7.87
C PRO A 149 -15.76 -9.50 -7.40
N GLN A 150 -14.56 -9.53 -6.83
CA GLN A 150 -13.90 -10.72 -6.30
C GLN A 150 -13.72 -10.66 -4.77
N ALA A 151 -14.64 -10.02 -4.05
CA ALA A 151 -14.62 -9.85 -2.58
C ALA A 151 -14.29 -11.15 -1.83
N ALA A 152 -14.91 -12.28 -2.22
CA ALA A 152 -14.69 -13.56 -1.56
C ALA A 152 -13.25 -14.09 -1.69
N SER A 153 -12.58 -13.85 -2.82
CA SER A 153 -11.18 -14.23 -3.00
C SER A 153 -10.27 -13.34 -2.17
N ILE A 154 -10.52 -12.02 -2.18
CA ILE A 154 -9.73 -11.06 -1.40
C ILE A 154 -9.87 -11.33 0.10
N GLN A 155 -11.09 -11.56 0.59
CA GLN A 155 -11.32 -11.87 2.00
C GLN A 155 -10.62 -13.16 2.42
N ARG A 156 -10.61 -14.19 1.56
CA ARG A 156 -9.86 -15.43 1.82
C ARG A 156 -8.37 -15.17 1.97
N SER A 157 -7.79 -14.31 1.12
CA SER A 157 -6.38 -13.90 1.22
C SER A 157 -6.11 -13.13 2.51
N ILE A 158 -7.00 -12.21 2.90
CA ILE A 158 -6.91 -11.49 4.18
C ILE A 158 -6.95 -12.47 5.36
N ASP A 159 -7.89 -13.41 5.37
CA ASP A 159 -8.03 -14.42 6.45
C ASP A 159 -6.81 -15.34 6.54
N LEU A 160 -6.17 -15.62 5.41
CA LEU A 160 -4.92 -16.38 5.35
C LEU A 160 -3.78 -15.64 6.05
N LEU A 161 -3.61 -14.35 5.73
CA LEU A 161 -2.56 -13.48 6.24
C LEU A 161 -2.80 -13.06 7.70
N CYS A 162 -4.05 -12.76 8.04
CA CYS A 162 -4.49 -12.06 9.24
C CYS A 162 -5.81 -12.66 9.80
N PRO A 163 -5.82 -13.92 10.25
CA PRO A 163 -7.03 -14.60 10.71
C PRO A 163 -7.74 -13.85 11.84
N SER A 164 -9.06 -13.78 11.78
CA SER A 164 -9.92 -13.10 12.77
C SER A 164 -10.01 -13.80 14.13
N SER A 165 -9.67 -15.09 14.19
CA SER A 165 -9.62 -15.86 15.42
C SER A 165 -8.17 -16.18 15.77
N SER A 166 -7.83 -16.19 17.07
CA SER A 166 -6.63 -16.83 17.63
C SER A 166 -6.70 -18.34 17.43
N ALA A 167 -6.85 -18.79 16.18
CA ALA A 167 -6.70 -20.18 15.81
C ALA A 167 -5.28 -20.59 16.15
N ALA A 168 -5.15 -21.73 16.82
CA ALA A 168 -3.91 -22.35 17.29
C ALA A 168 -2.75 -22.08 16.34
N THR A 169 -1.57 -21.78 16.88
CA THR A 169 -0.32 -21.55 16.16
C THR A 169 -0.14 -22.60 15.06
N ILE A 170 -0.60 -22.30 13.85
CA ILE A 170 -0.43 -23.19 12.71
C ILE A 170 1.06 -23.09 12.37
N THR A 171 1.79 -24.15 12.68
CA THR A 171 3.23 -24.26 12.38
C THR A 171 3.47 -24.54 10.91
N THR A 172 2.44 -24.91 10.14
CA THR A 172 2.57 -25.19 8.71
C THR A 172 2.62 -23.89 7.92
N THR A 173 3.68 -23.77 7.11
CA THR A 173 3.77 -22.72 6.08
C THR A 173 2.55 -22.79 5.18
N THR A 174 1.91 -21.65 4.95
CA THR A 174 0.79 -21.55 4.01
C THR A 174 1.20 -20.74 2.79
N MET A 175 0.78 -21.17 1.62
CA MET A 175 1.09 -20.49 0.36
C MET A 175 -0.10 -19.62 -0.07
N ILE A 176 0.19 -18.39 -0.49
CA ILE A 176 -0.71 -17.55 -1.27
C ILE A 176 -0.21 -17.50 -2.71
N SER A 177 -1.10 -17.54 -3.69
CA SER A 177 -0.72 -17.42 -5.09
C SER A 177 -0.42 -15.96 -5.44
N ASP A 178 0.44 -15.72 -6.43
CA ASP A 178 0.73 -14.35 -6.90
C ASP A 178 -0.49 -13.70 -7.51
N GLU A 179 -1.39 -14.49 -8.11
CA GLU A 179 -2.64 -13.98 -8.66
C GLU A 179 -3.60 -13.51 -7.57
N ASP A 180 -3.73 -14.25 -6.46
CA ASP A 180 -4.51 -13.81 -5.30
C ASP A 180 -3.90 -12.57 -4.63
N LEU A 181 -2.57 -12.48 -4.58
CA LEU A 181 -1.86 -11.33 -4.04
C LEU A 181 -2.02 -10.09 -4.94
N ALA A 182 -1.82 -10.26 -6.25
CA ALA A 182 -2.01 -9.20 -7.24
C ALA A 182 -3.44 -8.67 -7.24
N LEU A 183 -4.42 -9.56 -7.14
CA LEU A 183 -5.83 -9.19 -7.01
C LEU A 183 -6.09 -8.34 -5.76
N MET A 184 -5.56 -8.76 -4.62
CA MET A 184 -5.72 -8.05 -3.35
C MET A 184 -5.03 -6.66 -3.34
N LEU A 185 -3.96 -6.51 -4.13
CA LEU A 185 -3.20 -5.27 -4.24
C LEU A 185 -3.63 -4.39 -5.43
N ASP A 186 -4.64 -4.80 -6.21
CA ASP A 186 -5.10 -4.16 -7.45
C ASP A 186 -3.95 -3.93 -8.46
N ILE A 187 -3.11 -4.97 -8.65
CA ILE A 187 -2.01 -4.94 -9.62
C ILE A 187 -2.55 -5.39 -10.99
N PRO A 188 -2.61 -4.52 -12.01
CA PRO A 188 -3.22 -4.85 -13.31
C PRO A 188 -2.33 -5.71 -14.22
N GLY A 189 -1.07 -5.98 -13.82
CA GLY A 189 -0.12 -6.79 -14.57
C GLY A 189 -0.28 -8.29 -14.29
N ARG A 190 0.17 -9.12 -15.24
CA ARG A 190 0.30 -10.58 -15.04
C ARG A 190 1.76 -11.01 -15.09
N LEU A 191 2.09 -12.02 -14.29
CA LEU A 191 3.40 -12.66 -14.36
C LEU A 191 3.56 -13.48 -15.67
N PRO A 192 4.78 -13.65 -16.15
CA PRO A 192 5.06 -14.42 -17.36
C PRO A 192 4.80 -15.90 -17.10
N THR A 193 4.27 -16.60 -18.10
CA THR A 193 4.06 -18.06 -18.07
C THR A 193 5.05 -18.82 -18.95
N THR A 194 5.83 -18.08 -19.75
CA THR A 194 6.82 -18.63 -20.68
C THR A 194 8.11 -17.81 -20.66
N GLU A 195 9.23 -18.42 -21.03
CA GLU A 195 10.52 -17.73 -21.12
C GLU A 195 10.51 -16.53 -22.10
N PRO A 196 9.85 -16.59 -23.28
CA PRO A 196 9.69 -15.41 -24.13
C PRO A 196 8.93 -14.26 -23.46
N GLU A 197 7.87 -14.55 -22.70
CA GLU A 197 7.13 -13.54 -21.95
C GLU A 197 7.99 -12.91 -20.84
N MET A 198 8.87 -13.69 -20.22
CA MET A 198 9.80 -13.19 -19.21
C MET A 198 10.80 -12.17 -19.79
N ARG A 199 11.36 -12.45 -20.97
CA ARG A 199 12.25 -11.51 -21.68
C ARG A 199 11.54 -10.26 -22.21
N ALA A 200 10.23 -10.35 -22.42
CA ALA A 200 9.43 -9.25 -22.97
C ALA A 200 8.80 -8.37 -21.88
N MET A 201 9.01 -8.66 -20.59
CA MET A 201 8.36 -7.94 -19.52
C MET A 201 8.67 -6.44 -19.53
N ILE A 202 7.69 -5.67 -19.10
CA ILE A 202 7.83 -4.24 -18.82
C ILE A 202 7.77 -4.02 -17.32
N GLU A 203 8.61 -3.11 -16.85
CA GLU A 203 8.47 -2.48 -15.55
C GLU A 203 7.49 -1.30 -15.68
N VAL A 204 6.56 -1.23 -14.73
CA VAL A 204 5.60 -0.15 -14.58
C VAL A 204 5.81 0.48 -13.22
N SER A 205 5.96 1.80 -13.17
CA SER A 205 6.10 2.51 -11.90
C SER A 205 5.28 3.80 -11.86
N TYR A 206 4.68 4.06 -10.70
CA TYR A 206 3.96 5.30 -10.43
C TYR A 206 4.80 6.19 -9.51
N TRP A 207 5.02 7.42 -9.95
CA TRP A 207 5.89 8.37 -9.26
C TRP A 207 5.08 9.58 -8.80
N HIS A 208 5.34 10.07 -7.60
CA HIS A 208 4.89 11.38 -7.16
C HIS A 208 5.91 12.44 -7.55
N GLN A 209 5.46 13.45 -8.30
CA GLN A 209 6.24 14.65 -8.60
C GLN A 209 5.67 15.83 -7.83
N ASP A 210 6.42 16.36 -6.85
CA ASP A 210 6.01 17.59 -6.19
C ASP A 210 6.30 18.79 -7.10
N ASN A 211 5.26 19.33 -7.73
CA ASN A 211 5.33 20.51 -8.59
C ASN A 211 5.17 21.82 -7.81
N ASN A 212 4.88 21.77 -6.51
CA ASN A 212 4.65 22.96 -5.69
C ASN A 212 5.94 23.54 -5.10
N ASN A 213 7.08 22.89 -5.35
CA ASN A 213 8.37 23.41 -4.93
C ASN A 213 8.74 24.62 -5.80
N SER A 214 8.37 25.80 -5.31
CA SER A 214 8.57 27.10 -5.94
C SER A 214 10.04 27.52 -6.08
N ASN A 215 10.98 26.68 -5.64
CA ASN A 215 12.42 26.91 -5.79
C ASN A 215 12.97 26.14 -7.00
N PRO A 216 13.07 26.77 -8.19
CA PRO A 216 13.65 26.13 -9.38
C PRO A 216 15.13 25.75 -9.21
N ALA A 217 15.81 26.22 -8.16
CA ALA A 217 17.19 25.85 -7.86
C ALA A 217 17.34 24.50 -7.15
N ASN A 218 16.24 23.90 -6.64
CA ASN A 218 16.28 22.59 -6.00
C ASN A 218 14.96 21.84 -6.19
N PRO A 219 14.69 21.31 -7.41
CA PRO A 219 13.48 20.53 -7.66
C PRO A 219 13.47 19.30 -6.75
N SER A 220 12.33 19.03 -6.13
CA SER A 220 12.14 17.81 -5.34
C SER A 220 12.34 16.59 -6.24
N SER A 221 13.16 15.65 -5.82
CA SER A 221 13.31 14.37 -6.51
C SER A 221 11.96 13.64 -6.58
N PRO A 222 11.63 13.00 -7.71
CA PRO A 222 10.42 12.21 -7.81
C PRO A 222 10.47 11.04 -6.81
N VAL A 223 9.34 10.74 -6.19
CA VAL A 223 9.22 9.65 -5.21
C VAL A 223 8.52 8.47 -5.86
N LEU A 224 9.14 7.29 -5.83
CA LEU A 224 8.50 6.05 -6.28
C LEU A 224 7.42 5.64 -5.27
N LEU A 225 6.18 5.49 -5.72
CA LEU A 225 5.05 5.13 -4.87
C LEU A 225 4.64 3.67 -5.01
N THR A 226 4.73 3.12 -6.22
CA THR A 226 4.47 1.70 -6.48
C THR A 226 5.14 1.29 -7.78
N ALA A 227 5.58 0.04 -7.85
CA ALA A 227 6.14 -0.56 -9.04
C ALA A 227 5.66 -2.01 -9.16
N PHE A 228 5.44 -2.45 -10.40
CA PHE A 228 5.09 -3.83 -10.71
C PHE A 228 5.54 -4.17 -12.12
N ALA A 229 5.67 -5.47 -12.37
CA ALA A 229 6.00 -5.99 -13.68
C ALA A 229 4.72 -6.38 -14.43
N ALA A 230 4.71 -6.21 -15.75
CA ALA A 230 3.57 -6.54 -16.59
C ALA A 230 4.01 -7.01 -17.98
N GLN A 231 3.06 -7.51 -18.75
CA GLN A 231 3.27 -7.85 -20.15
C GLN A 231 3.03 -6.63 -21.05
N PRO A 232 3.77 -6.49 -22.17
CA PRO A 232 3.62 -5.34 -23.07
C PRO A 232 2.19 -5.13 -23.60
N ASP A 233 1.44 -6.21 -23.84
CA ASP A 233 0.06 -6.18 -24.31
C ASP A 233 -0.92 -5.59 -23.28
N GLN A 234 -0.52 -5.52 -22.02
CA GLN A 234 -1.32 -4.95 -20.93
C GLN A 234 -1.17 -3.42 -20.77
N ALA A 235 -0.25 -2.78 -21.53
CA ALA A 235 0.00 -1.34 -21.42
C ALA A 235 -1.27 -0.46 -21.55
N PRO A 236 -2.25 -0.74 -22.45
CA PRO A 236 -3.50 0.03 -22.51
C PRO A 236 -4.36 -0.08 -21.24
N ALA A 237 -4.42 -1.28 -20.64
CA ALA A 237 -5.16 -1.51 -19.40
C ALA A 237 -4.48 -0.77 -18.24
N ILE A 238 -3.14 -0.81 -18.16
CA ILE A 238 -2.33 -0.08 -17.19
C ILE A 238 -2.54 1.43 -17.31
N GLN A 239 -2.59 1.98 -18.53
CA GLN A 239 -2.86 3.41 -18.74
C GLN A 239 -4.26 3.81 -18.23
N THR A 240 -5.26 2.95 -18.43
CA THR A 240 -6.62 3.18 -17.94
C THR A 240 -6.66 3.14 -16.41
N HIS A 241 -6.02 2.12 -15.83
CA HIS A 241 -5.84 1.97 -14.39
C HIS A 241 -5.13 3.20 -13.78
N PHE A 242 -4.01 3.62 -14.37
CA PHE A 242 -3.25 4.80 -13.94
C PHE A 242 -4.07 6.09 -13.99
N LYS A 243 -4.84 6.33 -15.07
CA LYS A 243 -5.70 7.52 -15.17
C LYS A 243 -6.69 7.60 -14.01
N ARG A 244 -7.38 6.48 -13.71
CA ARG A 244 -8.29 6.37 -12.56
C ARG A 244 -7.58 6.75 -11.25
N TYR A 245 -6.39 6.22 -11.02
CA TYR A 245 -5.63 6.49 -9.81
C TYR A 245 -5.19 7.94 -9.72
N ARG A 246 -4.56 8.45 -10.78
CA ARG A 246 -4.04 9.82 -10.87
C ARG A 246 -5.13 10.85 -10.60
N ASP A 247 -6.28 10.72 -11.26
CA ASP A 247 -7.33 11.74 -11.20
C ASP A 247 -7.95 11.79 -9.79
N THR A 248 -8.17 10.62 -9.18
CA THR A 248 -8.71 10.51 -7.82
C THR A 248 -7.74 11.05 -6.76
N VAL A 249 -6.47 10.60 -6.75
CA VAL A 249 -5.53 11.05 -5.70
C VAL A 249 -5.06 12.48 -5.89
N ARG A 250 -5.08 13.00 -7.12
CA ARG A 250 -4.83 14.42 -7.37
C ARG A 250 -5.90 15.28 -6.72
N THR A 251 -7.16 14.85 -6.81
CA THR A 251 -8.31 15.58 -6.28
C THR A 251 -8.38 15.49 -4.76
N LEU A 252 -8.22 14.29 -4.20
CA LEU A 252 -8.34 14.07 -2.76
C LEU A 252 -7.10 14.53 -2.00
N PHE A 253 -5.91 14.12 -2.47
CA PHE A 253 -4.66 14.21 -1.71
C PHE A 253 -3.62 15.17 -2.26
N ASN A 254 -3.94 15.89 -3.34
CA ASN A 254 -3.02 16.77 -4.06
C ASN A 254 -1.76 16.03 -4.57
N VAL A 255 -1.83 14.70 -4.73
CA VAL A 255 -0.73 13.86 -5.23
C VAL A 255 -0.65 13.95 -6.75
N THR A 256 0.46 14.42 -7.30
CA THR A 256 0.67 14.42 -8.76
C THR A 256 1.37 13.14 -9.20
N LEU A 257 0.59 12.17 -9.66
CA LEU A 257 1.13 10.93 -10.20
C LEU A 257 1.67 11.09 -11.63
N LYS A 258 2.79 10.43 -11.89
CA LYS A 258 3.38 10.19 -13.21
C LYS A 258 3.51 8.68 -13.44
N LEU A 259 3.33 8.27 -14.69
CA LEU A 259 3.46 6.89 -15.13
C LEU A 259 4.79 6.75 -15.86
N HIS A 260 5.58 5.77 -15.46
CA HIS A 260 6.73 5.29 -16.22
C HIS A 260 6.47 3.85 -16.64
N ILE A 261 6.75 3.55 -17.90
CA ILE A 261 6.70 2.19 -18.45
C ILE A 261 7.99 1.99 -19.23
N GLN A 262 8.75 0.95 -18.88
CA GLN A 262 10.04 0.66 -19.48
C GLN A 262 10.19 -0.84 -19.71
N ALA A 263 10.81 -1.23 -20.82
CA ALA A 263 11.19 -2.62 -21.01
C ALA A 263 12.24 -3.02 -19.96
N MET A 264 12.05 -4.18 -19.32
CA MET A 264 13.12 -4.74 -18.49
C MET A 264 14.27 -5.09 -19.44
N ALA A 265 15.42 -4.42 -19.28
CA ALA A 265 16.60 -4.75 -20.07
C ALA A 265 16.99 -6.22 -19.82
N ASP A 266 17.54 -6.89 -20.83
CA ASP A 266 17.88 -8.32 -20.82
C ASP A 266 18.38 -8.78 -19.43
N LEU A 267 17.53 -9.49 -18.69
CA LEU A 267 17.85 -10.18 -17.43
C LEU A 267 18.76 -11.38 -17.67
#